data_AF-A0AAX4HT81-F1
#
_entry.id   AF-A0AAX4HT81-F1
#
_cell.length_a   1.000
_cell.length_b   1.000
_cell.length_c   1.000
_cell.angle_alpha   90.00
_cell.angle_beta   90.00
_cell.angle_gamma   90.00
#
_symmetry.space_group_name_H-M   'P 1'
#
loop_
_entity.id
_entity.type
_entity.pdbx_description
1 polymer ?
#
loop_
_entity_poly.entity_id
_entity_poly.type
_entity_poly.pdbx_seq_one_letter_code
_entity_poly.pdbx_strand_id
1 'polypeptide(L)'
;MKFHLSLLFFFACSQVHALSCQQPSLKLGADVLKELSDNPINCQNNSVHLTFDDGPNAQVTPALLKELKARNVKATFFVSTTNLEAANRNHDTNLALVNETMNAGHLIASHGHEHNAYDLRMDGKGEVLEKGFTDQEKEQQIARSVQLLNYATQNRFSNQKTMLFRFPYGRGAMPSAAELKRMDQQGIMRFQSTNYAGQLAEYRRQSAPLQVLASNGFSHLGWNHDSGDSSFGMGMPNADALKGYVLKNLKAMCSGNSTQVALFHDIKVMNTVAIPVIIDIGRCLGLKFISPNEMMANKTSLVERGVLIQKSQTQRAPADTLGELIATVTKAGSPNPECPPEKDQTCYSEQYKRRYQECEGGASICLGGRWYSRQDPMILLNCNLKD
;
A
#
# COMPACT_ATOMS: atom_id res chain seq x y z
N MET A 1 17.19 -69.64 -44.62
CA MET A 1 15.96 -68.82 -44.78
C MET A 1 15.51 -68.36 -43.41
N LYS A 2 15.13 -67.12 -43.10
CA LYS A 2 15.11 -65.77 -43.71
C LYS A 2 14.70 -64.84 -42.53
N PHE A 3 15.54 -63.90 -42.13
CA PHE A 3 15.35 -62.42 -42.16
C PHE A 3 14.15 -61.77 -41.40
N HIS A 4 14.51 -60.82 -40.50
CA HIS A 4 13.94 -59.46 -40.29
C HIS A 4 12.63 -59.32 -39.46
N LEU A 5 12.29 -58.26 -38.71
CA LEU A 5 12.76 -56.87 -38.51
C LEU A 5 12.14 -56.30 -37.21
N SER A 6 12.74 -55.26 -36.63
CA SER A 6 12.26 -54.41 -35.53
C SER A 6 10.85 -53.82 -35.70
N LEU A 7 10.15 -53.54 -34.58
CA LEU A 7 9.47 -52.23 -34.40
C LEU A 7 9.18 -51.91 -32.92
N LEU A 8 9.53 -50.68 -32.54
CA LEU A 8 9.28 -50.01 -31.27
C LEU A 8 7.79 -49.93 -30.92
N PHE A 9 7.47 -50.01 -29.62
CA PHE A 9 6.44 -49.14 -29.02
C PHE A 9 6.81 -48.84 -27.56
N PHE A 10 7.53 -47.73 -27.37
CA PHE A 10 7.55 -47.00 -26.12
C PHE A 10 6.17 -46.33 -25.95
N PHE A 11 5.30 -46.90 -25.13
CA PHE A 11 4.20 -46.13 -24.54
C PHE A 11 4.60 -45.78 -23.09
N ALA A 12 5.37 -44.70 -22.97
CA ALA A 12 5.38 -43.93 -21.74
C ALA A 12 3.98 -43.30 -21.61
N CYS A 13 3.09 -43.96 -20.87
CA CYS A 13 1.81 -43.37 -20.50
C CYS A 13 2.10 -42.27 -19.47
N SER A 14 2.24 -41.04 -19.98
CA SER A 14 2.24 -39.81 -19.22
C SER A 14 0.91 -39.70 -18.47
N GLN A 15 0.93 -40.00 -17.17
CA GLN A 15 -0.16 -39.62 -16.28
C GLN A 15 -0.14 -38.10 -16.10
N VAL A 16 -0.74 -37.40 -17.06
CA VAL A 16 -1.18 -36.02 -16.86
C VAL A 16 -2.30 -36.09 -15.83
N HIS A 17 -1.96 -35.89 -14.56
CA HIS A 17 -2.94 -35.62 -13.53
C HIS A 17 -3.60 -34.29 -13.89
N ALA A 18 -4.72 -34.34 -14.61
CA ALA A 18 -5.65 -33.23 -14.68
C ALA A 18 -6.11 -32.99 -13.23
N LEU A 19 -5.57 -31.95 -12.59
CA LEU A 19 -6.11 -31.38 -11.36
C LEU A 19 -7.55 -30.97 -11.69
N SER A 20 -8.54 -31.84 -11.44
CA SER A 20 -9.93 -31.44 -11.57
C SER A 20 -10.21 -30.47 -10.42
N CYS A 21 -10.47 -29.20 -10.74
CA CYS A 21 -10.95 -28.25 -9.73
C CYS A 21 -12.18 -28.86 -9.05
N GLN A 22 -12.16 -29.00 -7.73
CA GLN A 22 -13.39 -29.32 -7.02
C GLN A 22 -14.43 -28.22 -7.30
N GLN A 23 -15.69 -28.63 -7.45
CA GLN A 23 -16.79 -27.69 -7.72
C GLN A 23 -16.80 -26.59 -6.64
N PRO A 24 -16.71 -25.30 -7.02
CA PRO A 24 -16.74 -24.21 -6.08
C PRO A 24 -18.06 -24.20 -5.31
N SER A 25 -18.02 -23.91 -4.01
CA SER A 25 -19.23 -23.78 -3.18
C SER A 25 -20.09 -22.57 -3.56
N LEU A 26 -19.52 -21.62 -4.30
CA LEU A 26 -20.18 -20.40 -4.73
C LEU A 26 -20.59 -20.50 -6.20
N LYS A 27 -21.84 -20.11 -6.51
CA LYS A 27 -22.37 -20.00 -7.89
C LYS A 27 -21.42 -19.22 -8.81
N LEU A 28 -20.86 -18.11 -8.31
CA LEU A 28 -19.87 -17.30 -9.04
C LEU A 28 -18.69 -18.14 -9.52
N GLY A 29 -18.17 -19.04 -8.68
CA GLY A 29 -17.05 -19.89 -9.05
C GLY A 29 -17.41 -20.91 -10.14
N ALA A 30 -18.61 -21.49 -10.08
CA ALA A 30 -19.10 -22.39 -11.13
C ALA A 30 -19.23 -21.65 -12.48
N ASP A 31 -19.78 -20.44 -12.47
CA ASP A 31 -19.92 -19.61 -13.68
C ASP A 31 -18.56 -19.22 -14.27
N VAL A 32 -17.57 -18.90 -13.42
CA VAL A 32 -16.19 -18.60 -13.85
C VAL A 32 -15.50 -19.84 -14.42
N LEU A 33 -15.62 -21.00 -13.77
CA LEU A 33 -15.02 -22.25 -14.28
C LEU A 33 -15.62 -22.68 -15.61
N LYS A 34 -16.91 -22.46 -15.82
CA LYS A 34 -17.56 -22.74 -17.10
C LYS A 34 -16.90 -21.92 -18.22
N GLU A 35 -16.75 -20.61 -18.03
CA GLU A 35 -16.09 -19.73 -19.00
C GLU A 35 -14.64 -20.13 -19.27
N LEU A 36 -13.90 -20.53 -18.24
CA LEU A 36 -12.50 -20.97 -18.37
C LEU A 36 -12.38 -22.38 -18.97
N SER A 37 -13.44 -23.19 -18.96
CA SER A 37 -13.47 -24.47 -19.67
C SER A 37 -13.53 -24.25 -21.18
N ASP A 38 -14.29 -23.24 -21.61
CA ASP A 38 -14.38 -22.84 -23.02
C ASP A 38 -13.11 -22.11 -23.48
N ASN A 39 -12.42 -21.42 -22.56
CA ASN A 39 -11.21 -20.63 -22.83
C ASN A 39 -10.13 -20.89 -21.77
N PRO A 40 -9.36 -21.99 -21.88
CA PRO A 40 -8.42 -22.41 -20.84
C PRO A 40 -7.26 -21.42 -20.70
N ILE A 41 -6.86 -21.19 -19.45
CA ILE A 41 -5.66 -20.43 -19.09
C ILE A 41 -4.76 -21.30 -18.21
N ASN A 42 -3.45 -21.02 -18.24
CA ASN A 42 -2.47 -21.75 -17.45
C ASN A 42 -1.73 -20.77 -16.54
N CYS A 43 -1.72 -21.04 -15.24
CA CYS A 43 -1.09 -20.18 -14.24
C CYS A 43 0.20 -20.78 -13.66
N GLN A 44 0.65 -21.92 -14.19
CA GLN A 44 1.91 -22.55 -13.76
C GLN A 44 3.06 -21.53 -13.83
N ASN A 45 3.95 -21.58 -12.85
CA ASN A 45 5.08 -20.66 -12.65
C ASN A 45 4.72 -19.21 -12.28
N ASN A 46 3.43 -18.85 -12.20
CA ASN A 46 3.03 -17.54 -11.69
C ASN A 46 2.82 -17.57 -10.18
N SER A 47 3.17 -16.47 -9.52
CA SER A 47 2.94 -16.27 -8.09
C SER A 47 2.36 -14.90 -7.83
N VAL A 48 1.46 -14.81 -6.86
CA VAL A 48 0.78 -13.57 -6.48
C VAL A 48 0.89 -13.38 -4.98
N HIS A 49 1.33 -12.19 -4.58
CA HIS A 49 1.16 -11.67 -3.24
C HIS A 49 -0.03 -10.72 -3.22
N LEU A 50 -1.04 -11.03 -2.41
CA LEU A 50 -2.23 -10.17 -2.27
C LEU A 50 -1.92 -9.00 -1.33
N THR A 51 -2.28 -7.79 -1.78
CA THR A 51 -2.19 -6.57 -0.96
C THR A 51 -3.53 -5.85 -0.96
N PHE A 52 -3.88 -5.27 0.18
CA PHE A 52 -5.15 -4.57 0.38
C PHE A 52 -4.90 -3.18 0.94
N ASP A 53 -5.41 -2.16 0.25
CA ASP A 53 -5.28 -0.75 0.63
C ASP A 53 -6.60 -0.22 1.23
N ASP A 54 -6.50 0.93 1.91
CA ASP A 54 -7.57 1.76 2.48
C ASP A 54 -8.24 1.30 3.77
N GLY A 55 -8.05 0.05 4.18
CA GLY A 55 -8.59 -0.46 5.44
C GLY A 55 -7.98 0.15 6.71
N PRO A 56 -8.41 -0.31 7.89
CA PRO A 56 -9.46 -1.31 8.09
C PRO A 56 -10.87 -0.73 7.90
N ASN A 57 -11.75 -1.55 7.33
CA ASN A 57 -13.20 -1.35 7.34
C ASN A 57 -13.84 -2.34 8.32
N ALA A 58 -14.61 -1.82 9.29
CA ALA A 58 -15.22 -2.60 10.37
C ALA A 58 -16.13 -3.76 9.93
N GLN A 59 -16.62 -3.77 8.68
CA GLN A 59 -17.46 -4.85 8.15
C GLN A 59 -16.73 -5.70 7.11
N VAL A 60 -16.02 -5.07 6.18
CA VAL A 60 -15.42 -5.75 5.02
C VAL A 60 -14.11 -6.45 5.39
N THR A 61 -13.23 -5.80 6.15
CA THR A 61 -11.93 -6.38 6.55
C THR A 61 -12.10 -7.69 7.34
N PRO A 62 -12.95 -7.80 8.39
CA PRO A 62 -13.14 -9.08 9.08
C PRO A 62 -13.66 -10.20 8.18
N ALA A 63 -14.59 -9.89 7.26
CA ALA A 63 -15.12 -10.86 6.31
C ALA A 63 -14.03 -11.36 5.35
N LEU A 64 -13.20 -10.46 4.83
CA LEU A 64 -12.05 -10.82 4.00
C LEU A 64 -11.02 -11.66 4.76
N LEU A 65 -10.67 -11.29 5.99
CA LEU A 65 -9.74 -12.05 6.84
C LEU A 65 -10.22 -13.48 7.08
N LYS A 66 -11.53 -13.67 7.27
CA LYS A 66 -12.14 -15.00 7.39
C LYS A 66 -11.89 -15.84 6.13
N GLU A 67 -12.11 -15.27 4.95
CA GLU A 67 -11.90 -15.97 3.67
C GLU A 67 -10.43 -16.30 3.41
N LEU A 68 -9.51 -15.38 3.75
CA LEU A 68 -8.06 -15.60 3.65
C LEU A 68 -7.60 -16.70 4.63
N LYS A 69 -8.10 -16.68 5.87
CA LYS A 69 -7.81 -17.70 6.90
C LYS A 69 -8.29 -19.07 6.45
N ALA A 70 -9.53 -19.18 5.94
CA ALA A 70 -10.10 -20.44 5.46
C ALA A 70 -9.26 -21.09 4.34
N ARG A 71 -8.55 -20.27 3.57
CA ARG A 71 -7.68 -20.70 2.46
C ARG A 71 -6.20 -20.73 2.81
N ASN A 72 -5.83 -20.43 4.06
CA ASN A 72 -4.45 -20.31 4.51
C ASN A 72 -3.61 -19.39 3.60
N VAL A 73 -4.14 -18.21 3.25
CA VAL A 73 -3.43 -17.19 2.47
C VAL A 73 -3.04 -16.05 3.39
N LYS A 74 -1.76 -15.65 3.35
CA LYS A 74 -1.25 -14.45 4.03
C LYS A 74 -1.09 -13.32 3.02
N ALA A 75 -1.31 -12.10 3.47
CA ALA A 75 -1.41 -10.90 2.65
C ALA A 75 -0.75 -9.72 3.37
N THR A 76 -0.62 -8.60 2.67
CA THR A 76 -0.21 -7.31 3.28
C THR A 76 -1.38 -6.33 3.27
N PHE A 77 -1.63 -5.68 4.39
CA PHE A 77 -2.66 -4.64 4.52
C PHE A 77 -1.98 -3.28 4.66
N PHE A 78 -2.18 -2.39 3.70
CA PHE A 78 -1.75 -1.00 3.75
C PHE A 78 -2.85 -0.18 4.40
N VAL A 79 -2.67 0.12 5.67
CA VAL A 79 -3.68 0.76 6.52
C VAL A 79 -3.68 2.27 6.30
N SER A 80 -4.85 2.82 5.99
CA SER A 80 -5.11 4.27 6.02
C SER A 80 -5.42 4.68 7.44
N THR A 81 -4.49 5.36 8.10
CA THR A 81 -4.56 5.52 9.57
C THR A 81 -5.59 6.54 10.04
N THR A 82 -6.20 7.34 9.16
CA THR A 82 -7.41 8.10 9.50
C THR A 82 -8.55 7.19 10.03
N ASN A 83 -8.57 5.92 9.62
CA ASN A 83 -9.52 4.93 10.14
C ASN A 83 -9.28 4.56 11.61
N LEU A 84 -8.09 4.89 12.15
CA LEU A 84 -7.68 4.63 13.52
C LEU A 84 -7.78 5.87 14.40
N GLU A 85 -8.25 7.00 13.88
CA GLU A 85 -8.43 8.23 14.65
C GLU A 85 -9.50 8.06 15.74
N ALA A 86 -9.32 8.73 16.87
CA ALA A 86 -10.28 8.70 17.98
C ALA A 86 -11.65 9.26 17.57
N ALA A 87 -11.68 10.17 16.59
CA ALA A 87 -12.92 10.72 16.04
C ALA A 87 -13.67 9.74 15.13
N ASN A 88 -13.05 8.63 14.71
CA ASN A 88 -13.72 7.63 13.90
C ASN A 88 -14.69 6.81 14.76
N ARG A 89 -15.96 6.70 14.36
CA ARG A 89 -16.97 5.91 15.10
C ARG A 89 -16.60 4.44 15.29
N ASN A 90 -15.70 3.90 14.45
CA ASN A 90 -15.22 2.53 14.50
C ASN A 90 -13.81 2.43 15.10
N HIS A 91 -13.31 3.47 15.79
CA HIS A 91 -11.96 3.56 16.34
C HIS A 91 -11.51 2.26 17.03
N ASP A 92 -12.21 1.85 18.10
CA ASP A 92 -11.83 0.68 18.90
C ASP A 92 -11.84 -0.61 18.06
N THR A 93 -12.89 -0.81 17.26
CA THR A 93 -13.01 -1.94 16.35
C THR A 93 -11.86 -1.98 15.35
N ASN A 94 -11.50 -0.84 14.77
CA ASN A 94 -10.45 -0.75 13.77
C ASN A 94 -9.05 -0.97 14.38
N LEU A 95 -8.78 -0.47 15.59
CA LEU A 95 -7.57 -0.78 16.33
C LEU A 95 -7.45 -2.29 16.60
N ALA A 96 -8.54 -2.90 17.08
CA ALA A 96 -8.60 -4.35 17.30
C ALA A 96 -8.35 -5.13 16.00
N LEU A 97 -8.96 -4.70 14.89
CA LEU A 97 -8.79 -5.36 13.59
C LEU A 97 -7.35 -5.29 13.07
N VAL A 98 -6.64 -4.17 13.22
CA VAL A 98 -5.21 -4.08 12.86
C VAL A 98 -4.39 -5.08 13.68
N ASN A 99 -4.65 -5.15 14.99
CA ASN A 99 -3.99 -6.07 15.90
C ASN A 99 -4.27 -7.55 15.56
N GLU A 100 -5.52 -7.89 15.28
CA GLU A 100 -5.96 -9.23 14.86
C GLU A 100 -5.37 -9.63 13.51
N THR A 101 -5.33 -8.71 12.55
CA THR A 101 -4.72 -8.92 11.23
C THR A 101 -3.24 -9.29 11.37
N MET A 102 -2.50 -8.58 12.23
CA MET A 102 -1.11 -8.91 12.55
C MET A 102 -1.00 -10.28 13.25
N ASN A 103 -1.85 -10.57 14.23
CA ASN A 103 -1.86 -11.86 14.94
C ASN A 103 -2.19 -13.04 14.02
N ALA A 104 -2.99 -12.83 12.99
CA ALA A 104 -3.28 -13.81 11.95
C ALA A 104 -2.10 -14.04 10.98
N GLY A 105 -0.97 -13.34 11.16
CA GLY A 105 0.26 -13.52 10.37
C GLY A 105 0.26 -12.78 9.04
N HIS A 106 -0.64 -11.80 8.86
CA HIS A 106 -0.56 -10.86 7.75
C HIS A 106 0.46 -9.76 8.09
N LEU A 107 1.01 -9.12 7.06
CA LEU A 107 1.89 -7.97 7.25
C LEU A 107 1.04 -6.70 7.36
N ILE A 108 1.30 -5.87 8.37
CA ILE A 108 0.71 -4.53 8.46
C ILE A 108 1.72 -3.53 7.88
N ALA A 109 1.25 -2.75 6.92
CA ALA A 109 1.99 -1.69 6.25
C ALA A 109 1.19 -0.38 6.32
N SER A 110 1.85 0.75 6.06
CA SER A 110 1.21 2.07 6.11
C SER A 110 0.77 2.53 4.71
N HIS A 111 -0.48 3.02 4.59
CA HIS A 111 -0.97 3.76 3.43
C HIS A 111 -0.97 5.29 3.65
N GLY A 112 -0.31 5.75 4.71
CA GLY A 112 -0.35 7.14 5.14
C GLY A 112 -1.53 7.43 6.06
N HIS A 113 -1.71 8.71 6.37
CA HIS A 113 -2.73 9.15 7.32
C HIS A 113 -4.01 9.63 6.65
N GLU A 114 -3.96 10.74 5.92
CA GLU A 114 -5.15 11.36 5.31
C GLU A 114 -5.53 10.81 3.92
N HIS A 115 -4.78 9.84 3.39
CA HIS A 115 -4.98 9.29 2.04
C HIS A 115 -4.90 10.33 0.89
N ASN A 116 -4.26 11.47 1.13
CA ASN A 116 -3.91 12.42 0.07
C ASN A 116 -2.57 12.04 -0.58
N ALA A 117 -2.38 12.48 -1.82
CA ALA A 117 -1.16 12.32 -2.58
C ALA A 117 0.01 13.04 -1.88
N TYR A 118 1.18 12.39 -1.84
CA TYR A 118 2.39 13.00 -1.27
C TYR A 118 3.15 13.86 -2.27
N ASP A 119 2.71 13.82 -3.53
CA ASP A 119 3.24 14.62 -4.62
C ASP A 119 2.11 14.88 -5.63
N LEU A 120 2.39 15.63 -6.69
CA LEU A 120 1.44 16.02 -7.72
C LEU A 120 0.60 14.82 -8.21
N ARG A 121 -0.72 14.99 -8.13
CA ARG A 121 -1.72 14.08 -8.67
C ARG A 121 -2.62 14.80 -9.65
N MET A 122 -2.81 14.19 -10.81
CA MET A 122 -3.65 14.70 -11.87
C MET A 122 -4.70 13.69 -12.30
N ASP A 123 -5.79 14.18 -12.88
CA ASP A 123 -6.78 13.32 -13.53
C ASP A 123 -6.34 12.93 -14.96
N GLY A 124 -7.13 12.10 -15.63
CA GLY A 124 -6.88 11.69 -17.01
C GLY A 124 -7.06 12.80 -18.05
N LYS A 125 -7.55 13.99 -17.67
CA LYS A 125 -7.78 15.15 -18.55
C LYS A 125 -6.69 16.21 -18.40
N GLY A 126 -5.78 16.04 -17.45
CA GLY A 126 -4.67 16.96 -17.21
C GLY A 126 -4.95 18.02 -16.13
N GLU A 127 -6.05 17.88 -15.40
CA GLU A 127 -6.38 18.74 -14.26
C GLU A 127 -5.63 18.29 -13.02
N VAL A 128 -5.16 19.27 -12.23
CA VAL A 128 -4.49 19.00 -10.96
C VAL A 128 -5.55 18.71 -9.92
N LEU A 129 -5.56 17.47 -9.42
CA LEU A 129 -6.44 17.04 -8.33
C LEU A 129 -5.84 17.41 -6.98
N GLU A 130 -4.55 17.12 -6.79
CA GLU A 130 -3.84 17.33 -5.54
C GLU A 130 -2.42 17.80 -5.86
N LYS A 131 -1.95 18.84 -5.17
CA LYS A 131 -0.59 19.38 -5.37
C LYS A 131 0.49 18.56 -4.66
N GLY A 132 0.09 17.66 -3.77
CA GLY A 132 0.98 17.01 -2.82
C GLY A 132 1.12 17.81 -1.52
N PHE A 133 1.57 17.12 -0.49
CA PHE A 133 1.93 17.72 0.79
C PHE A 133 3.19 18.59 0.69
N THR A 134 3.30 19.61 1.54
CA THR A 134 4.58 20.28 1.84
C THR A 134 5.54 19.31 2.53
N ASP A 135 6.83 19.61 2.58
CA ASP A 135 7.81 18.70 3.22
C ASP A 135 7.51 18.45 4.70
N GLN A 136 7.10 19.49 5.43
CA GLN A 136 6.66 19.36 6.83
C GLN A 136 5.42 18.47 6.95
N GLU A 137 4.43 18.63 6.07
CA GLU A 137 3.23 17.79 6.08
C GLU A 137 3.56 16.32 5.76
N LYS A 138 4.48 16.04 4.82
CA LYS A 138 4.92 14.66 4.53
C LYS A 138 5.46 13.97 5.79
N GLU A 139 6.31 14.66 6.54
CA GLU A 139 6.86 14.16 7.81
C GLU A 139 5.75 13.92 8.84
N GLN A 140 4.83 14.87 9.00
CA GLN A 140 3.70 14.75 9.92
C GLN A 140 2.79 13.57 9.58
N GLN A 141 2.48 13.36 8.30
CA GLN A 141 1.62 12.27 7.84
C GLN A 141 2.27 10.89 8.11
N ILE A 142 3.58 10.76 7.88
CA ILE A 142 4.31 9.52 8.18
C ILE A 142 4.40 9.29 9.69
N ALA A 143 4.75 10.32 10.47
CA ALA A 143 4.87 10.23 11.92
C ALA A 143 3.52 9.84 12.55
N ARG A 144 2.42 10.48 12.14
CA ARG A 144 1.07 10.16 12.63
C ARG A 144 0.67 8.73 12.28
N SER A 145 0.98 8.28 11.06
CA SER A 145 0.70 6.91 10.64
C SER A 145 1.46 5.88 11.49
N VAL A 146 2.77 6.06 11.68
CA VAL A 146 3.60 5.19 12.52
C VAL A 146 3.05 5.10 13.94
N GLN A 147 2.68 6.25 14.50
CA GLN A 147 2.18 6.33 15.86
C GLN A 147 0.86 5.57 16.03
N LEU A 148 -0.13 5.81 15.18
CA LEU A 148 -1.44 5.13 15.27
C LEU A 148 -1.30 3.61 15.05
N LEU A 149 -0.42 3.18 14.14
CA LEU A 149 -0.14 1.77 13.93
C LEU A 149 0.59 1.13 15.11
N ASN A 150 1.53 1.84 15.74
CA ASN A 150 2.16 1.37 16.96
C ASN A 150 1.18 1.31 18.13
N TYR A 151 0.28 2.28 18.24
CA TYR A 151 -0.79 2.23 19.24
C TYR A 151 -1.67 1.00 19.05
N ALA A 152 -2.17 0.78 17.83
CA ALA A 152 -3.00 -0.37 17.49
C ALA A 152 -2.30 -1.73 17.72
N THR A 153 -0.98 -1.78 17.51
CA THR A 153 -0.21 -3.04 17.51
C THR A 153 0.67 -3.23 18.75
N GLN A 154 0.59 -2.33 19.73
CA GLN A 154 1.46 -2.31 20.92
C GLN A 154 2.95 -2.28 20.54
N ASN A 155 3.34 -1.32 19.70
CA ASN A 155 4.69 -1.11 19.13
C ASN A 155 5.22 -2.26 18.24
N ARG A 156 4.43 -3.30 17.98
CA ARG A 156 4.86 -4.41 17.13
C ARG A 156 5.03 -3.99 15.67
N PHE A 157 4.30 -2.98 15.21
CA PHE A 157 4.45 -2.42 13.86
C PHE A 157 5.88 -1.95 13.58
N SER A 158 6.45 -1.06 14.39
CA SER A 158 7.84 -0.60 14.23
C SER A 158 8.90 -1.68 14.48
N ASN A 159 8.54 -2.76 15.18
CA ASN A 159 9.42 -3.91 15.41
C ASN A 159 9.37 -4.97 14.29
N GLN A 160 8.56 -4.77 13.25
CA GLN A 160 8.53 -5.67 12.11
C GLN A 160 9.88 -5.67 11.39
N LYS A 161 10.32 -6.86 10.97
CA LYS A 161 11.54 -7.03 10.15
C LYS A 161 11.51 -6.21 8.87
N THR A 162 10.32 -5.94 8.34
CA THR A 162 10.13 -5.18 7.11
C THR A 162 9.05 -4.12 7.34
N MET A 163 9.46 -2.86 7.26
CA MET A 163 8.58 -1.69 7.28
C MET A 163 8.24 -1.31 5.85
N LEU A 164 6.98 -1.50 5.46
CA LEU A 164 6.49 -1.15 4.12
C LEU A 164 5.51 0.01 4.18
N PHE A 165 5.56 0.81 3.12
CA PHE A 165 4.63 1.90 2.87
C PHE A 165 4.20 1.88 1.41
N ARG A 166 2.97 2.30 1.14
CA ARG A 166 2.50 2.55 -0.23
C ARG A 166 1.90 3.93 -0.25
N PHE A 167 2.36 4.81 -1.14
CA PHE A 167 1.76 6.13 -1.25
C PHE A 167 0.34 6.01 -1.79
N PRO A 168 -0.63 6.79 -1.26
CA PRO A 168 -1.93 6.96 -1.89
C PRO A 168 -1.77 7.28 -3.37
N TYR A 169 -2.48 6.53 -4.21
CA TYR A 169 -2.43 6.64 -5.67
C TYR A 169 -1.02 6.42 -6.28
N GLY A 170 -0.06 5.89 -5.51
CA GLY A 170 1.35 5.77 -5.87
C GLY A 170 2.11 7.11 -5.96
N ARG A 171 1.50 8.24 -5.59
CA ARG A 171 2.08 9.58 -5.78
C ARG A 171 3.07 9.93 -4.69
N GLY A 172 4.33 10.06 -5.09
CA GLY A 172 5.52 10.01 -4.25
C GLY A 172 6.54 9.00 -4.75
N ALA A 173 6.11 7.97 -5.50
CA ALA A 173 7.01 6.93 -6.02
C ALA A 173 6.76 6.52 -7.48
N MET A 174 5.53 6.69 -7.96
CA MET A 174 5.03 6.19 -9.24
C MET A 174 4.10 7.22 -9.93
N PRO A 175 4.55 8.47 -10.18
CA PRO A 175 3.79 9.41 -10.98
C PRO A 175 3.62 8.89 -12.41
N SER A 176 2.51 9.26 -13.04
CA SER A 176 2.27 9.03 -14.46
C SER A 176 3.19 9.88 -15.34
N ALA A 177 3.31 9.51 -16.62
CA ALA A 177 4.06 10.30 -17.59
C ALA A 177 3.51 11.74 -17.74
N ALA A 178 2.20 11.93 -17.58
CA ALA A 178 1.58 13.24 -17.63
C ALA A 178 1.98 14.13 -16.45
N GLU A 179 2.07 13.56 -15.24
CA GLU A 179 2.51 14.28 -14.04
C GLU A 179 4.00 14.62 -14.11
N LEU A 180 4.86 13.69 -14.56
CA LEU A 180 6.28 13.99 -14.77
C LEU A 180 6.48 15.13 -15.79
N LYS A 181 5.73 15.10 -16.91
CA LYS A 181 5.74 16.18 -17.88
C LYS A 181 5.27 17.51 -17.27
N ARG A 182 4.23 17.49 -16.43
CA ARG A 182 3.73 18.68 -15.75
C ARG A 182 4.78 19.23 -14.77
N MET A 183 5.45 18.37 -14.02
CA MET A 183 6.52 18.75 -13.09
C MET A 183 7.67 19.47 -13.82
N ASP A 184 8.09 18.96 -14.98
CA ASP A 184 9.13 19.60 -15.79
C ASP A 184 8.70 20.95 -16.35
N GLN A 185 7.50 21.03 -16.91
CA GLN A 185 6.95 22.27 -17.47
C GLN A 185 6.80 23.38 -16.43
N GLN A 186 6.46 23.02 -15.19
CA GLN A 186 6.30 23.96 -14.09
C GLN A 186 7.60 24.20 -13.32
N GLY A 187 8.70 23.54 -13.68
CA GLY A 187 9.97 23.65 -12.98
C GLY A 187 9.95 23.06 -11.57
N ILE A 188 8.96 22.21 -11.24
CA ILE A 188 8.88 21.48 -9.97
C ILE A 188 10.03 20.46 -9.89
N MET A 189 10.32 19.77 -11.00
CA MET A 189 11.45 18.86 -11.12
C MET A 189 11.91 18.82 -12.57
N ARG A 190 13.22 18.85 -12.81
CA ARG A 190 13.80 18.77 -14.15
C ARG A 190 14.27 17.36 -14.45
N PHE A 191 14.06 16.93 -15.69
CA PHE A 191 14.49 15.62 -16.16
C PHE A 191 15.46 15.75 -17.33
N GLN A 192 16.50 14.93 -17.32
CA GLN A 192 17.45 14.80 -18.42
C GLN A 192 16.96 13.76 -19.43
N SER A 193 16.38 12.67 -18.95
CA SER A 193 15.76 11.66 -19.80
C SER A 193 14.52 12.19 -20.52
N THR A 194 14.37 11.77 -21.77
CA THR A 194 13.21 12.07 -22.62
C THR A 194 12.17 10.95 -22.63
N ASN A 195 12.51 9.75 -22.15
CA ASN A 195 11.58 8.62 -22.04
C ASN A 195 11.11 8.44 -20.59
N TYR A 196 9.90 7.90 -20.44
CA TYR A 196 9.24 7.71 -19.15
C TYR A 196 10.06 6.88 -18.14
N ALA A 197 10.71 5.80 -18.58
CA ALA A 197 11.46 4.93 -17.69
C ALA A 197 12.65 5.67 -17.05
N GLY A 198 13.40 6.44 -17.84
CA GLY A 198 14.49 7.27 -17.33
C GLY A 198 14.00 8.42 -16.45
N GLN A 199 12.89 9.08 -16.84
CA GLN A 199 12.30 10.16 -16.03
C GLN A 199 11.80 9.64 -14.68
N LEU A 200 11.15 8.46 -14.65
CA LEU A 200 10.71 7.82 -13.42
C LEU A 200 11.90 7.44 -12.52
N ALA A 201 13.01 6.96 -13.10
CA ALA A 201 14.21 6.66 -12.35
C ALA A 201 14.84 7.92 -11.75
N GLU A 202 14.91 9.02 -12.51
CA GLU A 202 15.35 10.33 -12.04
C GLU A 202 14.43 10.90 -10.95
N TYR A 203 13.12 10.78 -11.13
CA TYR A 203 12.12 11.16 -10.14
C TYR A 203 12.34 10.42 -8.82
N ARG A 204 12.48 9.10 -8.85
CA ARG A 204 12.65 8.29 -7.64
C ARG A 204 13.91 8.62 -6.86
N ARG A 205 15.00 9.03 -7.53
CA ARG A 205 16.22 9.51 -6.87
C ARG A 205 16.04 10.85 -6.18
N GLN A 206 15.18 11.71 -6.72
CA GLN A 206 14.98 13.09 -6.27
C GLN A 206 13.72 13.28 -5.42
N SER A 207 12.84 12.28 -5.34
CA SER A 207 11.55 12.34 -4.67
C SER A 207 11.72 12.61 -3.18
N ALA A 208 11.28 13.81 -2.76
CA ALA A 208 11.21 14.18 -1.34
C ALA A 208 10.34 13.21 -0.52
N PRO A 209 9.14 12.77 -0.98
CA PRO A 209 8.38 11.73 -0.29
C PRO A 209 9.19 10.44 -0.03
N LEU A 210 9.92 9.93 -1.03
CA LEU A 210 10.72 8.73 -0.87
C LEU A 210 11.92 8.92 0.09
N GLN A 211 12.50 10.11 0.13
CA GLN A 211 13.57 10.46 1.07
C GLN A 211 13.06 10.47 2.51
N VAL A 212 11.93 11.15 2.77
CA VAL A 212 11.28 11.18 4.10
C VAL A 212 10.86 9.78 4.53
N LEU A 213 10.34 8.98 3.60
CA LEU A 213 9.97 7.60 3.88
C LEU A 213 11.17 6.76 4.32
N ALA A 214 12.29 6.90 3.62
CA ALA A 214 13.50 6.14 3.88
C ALA A 214 14.22 6.55 5.17
N SER A 215 14.21 7.85 5.52
CA SER A 215 14.73 8.32 6.81
C SER A 215 13.93 7.76 7.99
N ASN A 216 12.64 7.47 7.78
CA ASN A 216 11.77 6.78 8.74
C ASN A 216 11.85 5.25 8.66
N GLY A 217 12.82 4.70 7.93
CA GLY A 217 13.12 3.27 7.92
C GLY A 217 12.24 2.41 7.02
N PHE A 218 11.37 3.02 6.21
CA PHE A 218 10.42 2.33 5.33
C PHE A 218 10.96 2.11 3.92
N SER A 219 10.56 0.99 3.31
CA SER A 219 10.64 0.81 1.85
C SER A 219 9.25 1.03 1.23
N HIS A 220 9.21 1.54 0.00
CA HIS A 220 7.96 1.70 -0.73
C HIS A 220 7.65 0.43 -1.54
N LEU A 221 6.44 -0.12 -1.39
CA LEU A 221 5.95 -1.22 -2.22
C LEU A 221 4.77 -0.76 -3.09
N GLY A 222 4.98 -0.69 -4.40
CA GLY A 222 3.94 -0.47 -5.40
C GLY A 222 3.20 -1.76 -5.77
N TRP A 223 2.68 -1.81 -7.00
CA TRP A 223 2.02 -2.97 -7.58
C TRP A 223 2.43 -3.14 -9.04
N ASN A 224 2.32 -4.38 -9.53
CA ASN A 224 2.44 -4.71 -10.95
C ASN A 224 1.26 -5.55 -11.45
N HIS A 225 0.26 -5.77 -10.59
CA HIS A 225 -1.08 -6.24 -10.94
C HIS A 225 -2.09 -5.31 -10.28
N ASP A 226 -2.85 -4.58 -11.08
CA ASP A 226 -3.95 -3.74 -10.62
C ASP A 226 -5.27 -4.50 -10.83
N SER A 227 -6.00 -4.76 -9.74
CA SER A 227 -7.26 -5.49 -9.86
C SER A 227 -8.36 -4.69 -10.57
N GLY A 228 -8.24 -3.36 -10.59
CA GLY A 228 -9.25 -2.44 -11.11
C GLY A 228 -10.47 -2.27 -10.21
N ASP A 229 -10.47 -2.77 -8.98
CA ASP A 229 -11.59 -2.62 -8.03
C ASP A 229 -11.83 -1.17 -7.59
N SER A 230 -10.83 -0.30 -7.74
CA SER A 230 -10.96 1.16 -7.53
C SER A 230 -12.01 1.79 -8.44
N SER A 231 -12.25 1.21 -9.63
CA SER A 231 -13.29 1.66 -10.58
C SER A 231 -14.71 1.27 -10.16
N PHE A 232 -14.86 0.37 -9.18
CA PHE A 232 -16.16 -0.06 -8.67
C PHE A 232 -16.60 0.80 -7.48
N GLY A 233 -17.92 0.94 -7.34
CA GLY A 233 -18.52 1.54 -6.14
C GLY A 233 -18.26 0.71 -4.87
N MET A 234 -18.70 1.21 -3.73
CA MET A 234 -18.57 0.51 -2.44
C MET A 234 -19.54 -0.66 -2.27
N GLY A 235 -20.65 -0.64 -3.02
CA GLY A 235 -21.67 -1.69 -3.01
C GLY A 235 -21.30 -2.90 -3.87
N MET A 236 -22.04 -3.99 -3.69
CA MET A 236 -21.86 -5.19 -4.50
C MET A 236 -22.31 -4.92 -5.95
N PRO A 237 -21.44 -5.15 -6.96
CA PRO A 237 -21.86 -5.05 -8.36
C PRO A 237 -22.80 -6.20 -8.73
N ASN A 238 -23.45 -6.10 -9.90
CA ASN A 238 -24.25 -7.20 -10.42
C ASN A 238 -23.38 -8.44 -10.73
N ALA A 239 -24.03 -9.61 -10.84
CA ALA A 239 -23.34 -10.89 -10.97
C ALA A 239 -22.42 -10.97 -12.21
N ASP A 240 -22.82 -10.38 -13.35
CA ASP A 240 -22.00 -10.42 -14.57
C ASP A 240 -20.76 -9.53 -14.45
N ALA A 241 -20.90 -8.35 -13.86
CA ALA A 241 -19.77 -7.47 -13.58
C ALA A 241 -18.78 -8.12 -12.59
N LEU A 242 -19.29 -8.81 -11.55
CA LEU A 242 -18.45 -9.54 -10.60
C LEU A 242 -17.73 -10.73 -11.25
N LYS A 243 -18.43 -11.50 -12.10
CA LYS A 243 -17.86 -12.59 -12.90
C LYS A 243 -16.76 -12.08 -13.83
N GLY A 244 -17.02 -11.01 -14.56
CA GLY A 244 -16.04 -10.36 -15.44
C GLY A 244 -14.82 -9.85 -14.68
N TYR A 245 -15.02 -9.27 -13.49
CA TYR A 245 -13.95 -8.84 -12.60
C TYR A 245 -13.04 -10.01 -12.18
N VAL A 246 -13.62 -11.13 -11.73
CA VAL A 246 -12.86 -12.34 -11.35
C VAL A 246 -12.09 -12.92 -12.55
N LEU A 247 -12.76 -13.07 -13.70
CA LEU A 247 -12.14 -13.58 -14.92
C LEU A 247 -10.97 -12.71 -15.39
N LYS A 248 -11.13 -11.39 -15.37
CA LYS A 248 -10.08 -10.44 -15.75
C LYS A 248 -8.86 -10.59 -14.83
N ASN A 249 -9.10 -10.67 -13.52
CA ASN A 249 -8.02 -10.83 -12.53
C ASN A 249 -7.29 -12.17 -12.72
N LEU A 250 -8.00 -13.28 -12.87
CA LEU A 250 -7.39 -14.59 -13.13
C LEU A 250 -6.55 -14.58 -14.42
N LYS A 251 -7.11 -14.07 -15.53
CA LYS A 251 -6.38 -13.98 -16.81
C LYS A 251 -5.09 -13.17 -16.67
N ALA A 252 -5.13 -12.02 -16.00
CA ALA A 252 -3.95 -11.19 -15.78
C ALA A 252 -2.92 -11.85 -14.84
N MET A 253 -3.37 -12.43 -13.72
CA MET A 253 -2.51 -13.13 -12.74
C MET A 253 -1.83 -14.37 -13.32
N CYS A 254 -2.41 -14.97 -14.36
CA CYS A 254 -1.86 -16.13 -15.06
C CYS A 254 -1.09 -15.75 -16.32
N SER A 255 -0.97 -14.46 -16.63
CA SER A 255 -0.20 -14.01 -17.77
C SER A 255 1.29 -13.87 -17.44
N GLY A 256 2.15 -14.33 -18.36
CA GLY A 256 3.60 -14.26 -18.21
C GLY A 256 4.17 -15.37 -17.32
N ASN A 257 5.30 -15.06 -16.67
CA ASN A 257 6.00 -15.95 -15.74
C ASN A 257 6.62 -15.11 -14.63
N SER A 258 5.80 -14.58 -13.72
CA SER A 258 6.30 -13.58 -12.77
C SER A 258 5.66 -13.63 -11.39
N THR A 259 6.39 -13.10 -10.40
CA THR A 259 5.81 -12.76 -9.11
C THR A 259 5.11 -11.41 -9.22
N GLN A 260 3.83 -11.40 -8.86
CA GLN A 260 2.96 -10.22 -8.92
C GLN A 260 2.63 -9.76 -7.50
N VAL A 261 2.67 -8.45 -7.28
CA VAL A 261 2.13 -7.76 -6.11
C VAL A 261 0.81 -7.17 -6.56
N ALA A 262 -0.28 -7.76 -6.10
CA ALA A 262 -1.63 -7.45 -6.57
C ALA A 262 -2.31 -6.43 -5.67
N LEU A 263 -2.75 -5.32 -6.25
CA LEU A 263 -3.48 -4.24 -5.59
C LEU A 263 -4.99 -4.54 -5.57
N PHE A 264 -5.53 -4.64 -4.37
CA PHE A 264 -6.95 -4.66 -4.05
C PHE A 264 -7.22 -3.68 -2.90
N HIS A 265 -8.49 -3.48 -2.56
CA HIS A 265 -8.88 -2.66 -1.41
C HIS A 265 -9.82 -3.46 -0.49
N ASP A 266 -9.50 -3.54 0.81
CA ASP A 266 -10.32 -4.24 1.81
C ASP A 266 -11.50 -3.41 2.32
N ILE A 267 -11.75 -2.27 1.70
CA ILE A 267 -12.98 -1.48 1.86
C ILE A 267 -14.07 -1.89 0.84
N LYS A 268 -13.72 -2.66 -0.20
CA LYS A 268 -14.63 -3.04 -1.30
C LYS A 268 -15.34 -4.34 -0.97
N VAL A 269 -16.66 -4.27 -0.72
CA VAL A 269 -17.45 -5.45 -0.31
C VAL A 269 -17.36 -6.61 -1.31
N MET A 270 -17.22 -6.33 -2.60
CA MET A 270 -17.08 -7.34 -3.65
C MET A 270 -15.87 -8.27 -3.44
N ASN A 271 -14.80 -7.78 -2.80
CA ASN A 271 -13.60 -8.58 -2.55
C ASN A 271 -13.84 -9.68 -1.51
N THR A 272 -14.88 -9.59 -0.68
CA THR A 272 -15.30 -10.69 0.21
C THR A 272 -15.84 -11.90 -0.55
N VAL A 273 -16.24 -11.73 -1.82
CA VAL A 273 -16.77 -12.78 -2.69
C VAL A 273 -15.82 -13.10 -3.84
N ALA A 274 -15.14 -12.10 -4.40
CA ALA A 274 -14.23 -12.28 -5.54
C ALA A 274 -12.92 -12.97 -5.13
N ILE A 275 -12.27 -12.52 -4.05
CA ILE A 275 -10.99 -13.06 -3.58
C ILE A 275 -11.04 -14.56 -3.30
N PRO A 276 -12.04 -15.10 -2.55
CA PRO A 276 -12.10 -16.55 -2.33
C PRO A 276 -12.19 -17.34 -3.65
N VAL A 277 -12.97 -16.86 -4.63
CA VAL A 277 -13.07 -17.49 -5.96
C VAL A 277 -11.75 -17.38 -6.75
N ILE A 278 -11.09 -16.23 -6.72
CA ILE A 278 -9.77 -16.02 -7.35
C ILE A 278 -8.74 -16.98 -6.75
N ILE A 279 -8.73 -17.17 -5.43
CA ILE A 279 -7.80 -18.08 -4.76
C ILE A 279 -8.07 -19.53 -5.15
N ASP A 280 -9.33 -19.98 -5.06
CA ASP A 280 -9.68 -21.38 -5.29
C ASP A 280 -9.43 -21.79 -6.74
N ILE A 281 -9.90 -20.98 -7.69
CA ILE A 281 -9.70 -21.24 -9.12
C ILE A 281 -8.24 -21.03 -9.51
N GLY A 282 -7.59 -19.96 -9.04
CA GLY A 282 -6.19 -19.68 -9.33
C GLY A 282 -5.29 -20.85 -8.92
N ARG A 283 -5.47 -21.39 -7.70
CA ARG A 283 -4.72 -22.57 -7.24
C ARG A 283 -4.95 -23.78 -8.11
N CYS A 284 -6.19 -24.03 -8.52
CA CYS A 284 -6.49 -25.13 -9.43
C CYS A 284 -5.73 -25.00 -10.75
N LEU A 285 -5.60 -23.78 -11.26
CA LEU A 285 -4.88 -23.48 -12.50
C LEU A 285 -3.34 -23.40 -12.34
N GLY A 286 -2.82 -23.62 -11.13
CA GLY A 286 -1.38 -23.63 -10.81
C GLY A 286 -0.81 -22.32 -10.25
N LEU A 287 -1.65 -21.32 -9.96
CA LEU A 287 -1.22 -20.04 -9.38
C LEU A 287 -0.80 -20.22 -7.92
N LYS A 288 0.39 -19.73 -7.57
CA LYS A 288 0.89 -19.74 -6.18
C LYS A 288 0.53 -18.44 -5.46
N PHE A 289 -0.16 -18.54 -4.32
CA PHE A 289 -0.40 -17.40 -3.43
C PHE A 289 0.70 -17.38 -2.37
N ILE A 290 1.59 -16.37 -2.42
CA ILE A 290 2.78 -16.30 -1.59
C ILE A 290 2.59 -15.35 -0.40
N SER A 291 3.17 -15.72 0.75
CA SER A 291 3.16 -14.92 1.98
C SER A 291 4.03 -13.67 1.88
N PRO A 292 3.92 -12.70 2.83
CA PRO A 292 4.82 -11.55 2.87
C PRO A 292 6.31 -11.93 2.92
N ASN A 293 6.66 -12.99 3.66
CA ASN A 293 8.05 -13.45 3.76
C ASN A 293 8.57 -14.01 2.44
N GLU A 294 7.76 -14.81 1.72
CA GLU A 294 8.11 -15.35 0.40
C GLU A 294 8.20 -14.23 -0.65
N MET A 295 7.32 -13.22 -0.59
CA MET A 295 7.43 -12.03 -1.43
C MET A 295 8.77 -11.31 -1.18
N MET A 296 9.11 -11.05 0.07
CA MET A 296 10.34 -10.35 0.44
C MET A 296 11.61 -11.18 0.18
N ALA A 297 11.51 -12.52 0.12
CA ALA A 297 12.60 -13.37 -0.36
C ALA A 297 12.92 -13.11 -1.84
N ASN A 298 11.93 -12.72 -2.65
CA ASN A 298 12.07 -12.36 -4.06
C ASN A 298 12.31 -10.86 -4.30
N LYS A 299 12.77 -10.11 -3.28
CA LYS A 299 12.93 -8.64 -3.33
C LYS A 299 13.76 -8.14 -4.52
N THR A 300 14.80 -8.86 -4.95
CA THR A 300 15.66 -8.45 -6.07
C THR A 300 14.86 -8.26 -7.35
N SER A 301 14.02 -9.24 -7.71
CA SER A 301 13.14 -9.15 -8.88
C SER A 301 12.09 -8.05 -8.76
N LEU A 302 11.62 -7.76 -7.54
CA LEU A 302 10.68 -6.65 -7.29
C LEU A 302 11.36 -5.29 -7.43
N VAL A 303 12.64 -5.18 -7.04
CA VAL A 303 13.45 -3.98 -7.20
C VAL A 303 13.78 -3.71 -8.66
N GLU A 304 14.22 -4.73 -9.41
CA GLU A 304 14.52 -4.63 -10.84
C GLU A 304 13.31 -4.17 -11.65
N ARG A 305 12.11 -4.67 -11.28
CA ARG A 305 10.84 -4.26 -11.90
C ARG A 305 10.27 -2.96 -11.34
N GLY A 306 10.96 -2.31 -10.39
CA GLY A 306 10.55 -1.05 -9.80
C GLY A 306 9.25 -1.11 -8.99
N VAL A 307 8.85 -2.31 -8.55
CA VAL A 307 7.69 -2.55 -7.68
C VAL A 307 8.09 -2.28 -6.23
N LEU A 308 9.28 -2.72 -5.82
CA LEU A 308 9.85 -2.41 -4.51
C LEU A 308 10.92 -1.34 -4.67
N ILE A 309 10.81 -0.25 -3.93
CA ILE A 309 11.86 0.78 -3.81
C ILE A 309 12.38 0.68 -2.39
N GLN A 310 13.61 0.17 -2.26
CA GLN A 310 14.20 -0.03 -0.94
C GLN A 310 14.70 1.28 -0.36
N LYS A 311 14.60 1.42 0.97
CA LYS A 311 15.14 2.58 1.69
C LYS A 311 16.63 2.87 1.40
N SER A 312 17.42 1.83 1.11
CA SER A 312 18.84 1.98 0.77
C SER A 312 19.06 2.58 -0.62
N GLN A 313 18.07 2.56 -1.51
CA GLN A 313 18.16 3.14 -2.85
C GLN A 313 17.78 4.62 -2.89
N THR A 314 17.14 5.11 -1.83
CA THR A 314 16.60 6.48 -1.72
C THR A 314 17.37 7.35 -0.74
N GLN A 315 18.28 6.76 0.04
CA GLN A 315 19.25 7.55 0.80
C GLN A 315 20.10 8.36 -0.18
N ARG A 316 20.11 9.69 -0.01
CA ARG A 316 21.08 10.55 -0.69
C ARG A 316 22.47 9.94 -0.49
N ALA A 317 23.30 9.96 -1.53
CA ALA A 317 24.75 9.94 -1.30
C ALA A 317 25.03 10.97 -0.19
N PRO A 318 25.87 10.66 0.80
CA PRO A 318 26.07 11.55 1.96
C PRO A 318 26.15 12.97 1.42
N ALA A 319 25.20 13.81 1.86
CA ALA A 319 25.22 15.21 1.49
C ALA A 319 26.65 15.66 1.69
N ASP A 320 27.18 16.46 0.76
CA ASP A 320 28.44 17.15 0.97
C ASP A 320 28.31 17.81 2.34
N THR A 321 28.88 17.16 3.36
CA THR A 321 28.69 17.52 4.75
C THR A 321 29.23 18.92 4.94
N LEU A 322 30.15 19.34 4.07
CA LEU A 322 30.64 20.70 4.01
C LEU A 322 29.59 21.69 3.49
N GLY A 323 28.79 21.35 2.48
CA GLY A 323 27.71 22.20 1.98
C GLY A 323 26.56 22.40 2.99
N GLU A 324 26.14 21.34 3.68
CA GLU A 324 25.12 21.43 4.75
C GLU A 324 25.68 22.08 6.04
N LEU A 325 26.93 21.79 6.42
CA LEU A 325 27.60 22.46 7.52
C LEU A 325 27.87 23.93 7.21
N ILE A 326 28.26 24.28 5.98
CA ILE A 326 28.38 25.67 5.53
C ILE A 326 26.99 26.32 5.56
N ALA A 327 25.94 25.70 5.05
CA ALA A 327 24.59 26.29 5.14
C ALA A 327 24.14 26.50 6.60
N THR A 328 24.53 25.61 7.51
CA THR A 328 24.25 25.68 8.95
C THR A 328 25.12 26.75 9.66
N VAL A 329 26.39 26.84 9.32
CA VAL A 329 27.38 27.79 9.87
C VAL A 329 27.15 29.20 9.31
N THR A 330 26.76 29.34 8.04
CA THR A 330 26.40 30.62 7.42
C THR A 330 25.09 31.16 8.00
N LYS A 331 24.17 30.28 8.40
CA LYS A 331 23.00 30.64 9.23
C LYS A 331 23.36 31.01 10.67
N ALA A 332 24.38 30.38 11.26
CA ALA A 332 24.83 30.67 12.62
C ALA A 332 25.72 31.94 12.75
N GLY A 333 26.32 32.41 11.65
CA GLY A 333 27.23 33.55 11.63
C GLY A 333 26.61 34.91 11.33
N SER A 334 25.28 34.98 11.13
CA SER A 334 24.57 36.25 10.93
C SER A 334 23.89 36.65 12.25
N PRO A 335 23.89 37.95 12.65
CA PRO A 335 23.08 38.39 13.78
C PRO A 335 21.62 38.15 13.42
N ASN A 336 21.04 37.13 14.07
CA ASN A 336 19.62 36.81 14.19
C ASN A 336 18.73 37.42 13.08
N PRO A 337 18.47 36.74 11.95
CA PRO A 337 17.14 36.88 11.40
C PRO A 337 16.24 36.28 12.47
N GLU A 338 15.40 37.11 13.09
CA GLU A 338 14.34 36.67 13.99
C GLU A 338 13.91 35.26 13.58
N CYS A 339 14.11 34.28 14.49
CA CYS A 339 13.39 33.02 14.37
C CYS A 339 11.97 33.44 13.98
N PRO A 340 11.43 32.98 12.83
CA PRO A 340 10.04 33.27 12.53
C PRO A 340 9.29 32.85 13.79
N PRO A 341 8.51 33.75 14.43
CA PRO A 341 7.96 33.50 15.75
C PRO A 341 7.35 32.11 15.69
N GLU A 342 7.72 31.24 16.64
CA GLU A 342 7.16 29.90 16.77
C GLU A 342 5.67 30.05 16.47
N LYS A 343 5.24 29.53 15.31
CA LYS A 343 3.86 29.70 14.84
C LYS A 343 3.00 29.31 16.02
N ASP A 344 2.25 30.28 16.55
CA ASP A 344 1.39 30.17 17.72
C ASP A 344 0.97 28.70 17.92
N GLN A 345 1.68 27.95 18.78
CA GLN A 345 1.39 26.54 19.05
C GLN A 345 0.10 26.41 19.87
N THR A 346 -0.60 27.52 20.02
CA THR A 346 -1.84 27.69 20.74
C THR A 346 -3.04 27.41 19.85
N CYS A 347 -4.06 26.80 20.42
CA CYS A 347 -5.30 26.47 19.71
C CYS A 347 -6.38 27.45 20.14
N TYR A 348 -7.08 28.06 19.18
CA TYR A 348 -8.21 28.93 19.49
C TYR A 348 -9.49 28.11 19.64
N SER A 349 -10.22 28.34 20.74
CA SER A 349 -11.56 27.79 20.93
C SER A 349 -12.61 28.82 20.55
N GLU A 350 -13.38 28.54 19.51
CA GLU A 350 -14.51 29.39 19.12
C GLU A 350 -15.61 29.45 20.19
N GLN A 351 -15.78 28.38 20.96
CA GLN A 351 -16.78 28.30 22.03
C GLN A 351 -16.44 29.21 23.22
N TYR A 352 -15.17 29.19 23.66
CA TYR A 352 -14.73 29.92 24.85
C TYR A 352 -14.01 31.25 24.52
N LYS A 353 -13.91 31.58 23.22
CA LYS A 353 -13.26 32.79 22.69
C LYS A 353 -11.88 33.06 23.31
N ARG A 354 -11.10 32.00 23.53
CA ARG A 354 -9.75 32.06 24.10
C ARG A 354 -8.80 31.08 23.42
N ARG A 355 -7.50 31.37 23.51
CA ARG A 355 -6.41 30.47 23.10
C ARG A 355 -6.04 29.54 24.26
N TYR A 356 -5.67 28.31 23.92
CA TYR A 356 -5.16 27.28 24.80
C TYR A 356 -3.71 26.97 24.41
N GLN A 357 -2.83 26.83 25.40
CA GLN A 357 -1.43 26.43 25.19
C GLN A 357 -1.32 24.93 24.90
N GLU A 358 -0.11 24.48 24.54
CA GLU A 358 0.15 23.04 24.38
C GLU A 358 -0.26 22.26 25.64
N CYS A 359 -0.86 21.09 25.40
CA CYS A 359 -1.38 20.18 26.42
C CYS A 359 -2.49 20.76 27.33
N GLU A 360 -3.08 21.90 26.95
CA GLU A 360 -4.26 22.45 27.63
C GLU A 360 -5.57 22.09 26.93
N GLY A 361 -6.64 22.01 27.72
CA GLY A 361 -8.00 21.77 27.25
C GLY A 361 -8.78 20.79 28.12
N GLY A 362 -10.05 20.58 27.79
CA GLY A 362 -10.94 19.64 28.48
C GLY A 362 -11.04 18.32 27.73
N ALA A 363 -12.17 18.14 27.02
CA ALA A 363 -12.42 16.99 26.14
C ALA A 363 -11.55 17.00 24.87
N SER A 364 -11.13 18.19 24.42
CA SER A 364 -10.13 18.36 23.36
C SER A 364 -8.91 19.06 23.94
N ILE A 365 -7.73 18.59 23.56
CA ILE A 365 -6.43 19.08 24.04
C ILE A 365 -5.67 19.68 22.86
N CYS A 366 -5.06 20.85 23.09
CA CYS A 366 -4.24 21.51 22.10
C CYS A 366 -2.84 20.89 22.04
N LEU A 367 -2.33 20.60 20.84
CA LEU A 367 -0.92 20.21 20.63
C LEU A 367 -0.45 20.73 19.28
N GLY A 368 0.68 21.45 19.21
CA GLY A 368 1.21 21.99 17.96
C GLY A 368 0.21 22.84 17.15
N GLY A 369 -0.66 23.60 17.80
CA GLY A 369 -1.67 24.44 17.14
C GLY A 369 -2.87 23.69 16.52
N ARG A 370 -3.05 22.41 16.83
CA ARG A 370 -4.22 21.60 16.42
C ARG A 370 -4.96 21.02 17.62
N TRP A 371 -6.28 20.90 17.49
CA TRP A 371 -7.14 20.26 18.50
C TRP A 371 -7.14 18.75 18.29
N TYR A 372 -6.82 18.01 19.36
CA TYR A 372 -6.90 16.55 19.42
C TYR A 372 -7.91 16.12 20.49
N SER A 373 -8.44 14.91 20.40
CA SER A 373 -9.21 14.32 21.50
C SER A 373 -8.32 14.12 22.73
N ARG A 374 -8.86 14.24 23.95
CA ARG A 374 -8.10 13.91 25.17
C ARG A 374 -7.58 12.46 25.17
N GLN A 375 -8.32 11.55 24.55
CA GLN A 375 -7.95 10.14 24.40
C GLN A 375 -7.06 9.87 23.17
N ASP A 376 -6.68 10.92 22.42
CA ASP A 376 -5.80 10.75 21.27
C ASP A 376 -4.42 10.22 21.68
N PRO A 377 -3.88 9.20 21.00
CA PRO A 377 -2.55 8.69 21.31
C PRO A 377 -1.44 9.76 21.34
N MET A 378 -1.54 10.87 20.58
CA MET A 378 -0.56 11.98 20.64
C MET A 378 -0.64 12.70 21.97
N ILE A 379 -1.84 12.91 22.47
CA ILE A 379 -2.08 13.57 23.74
C ILE A 379 -1.64 12.68 24.89
N LEU A 380 -2.00 11.40 24.86
CA LEU A 380 -1.59 10.45 25.88
C LEU A 380 -0.05 10.32 25.96
N LEU A 381 0.64 10.36 24.82
CA LEU A 381 2.11 10.27 24.76
C LEU A 381 2.82 11.57 25.18
N ASN A 382 2.38 12.72 24.65
CA ASN A 382 3.14 13.98 24.78
C ASN A 382 2.69 14.83 25.97
N CYS A 383 1.44 14.71 26.40
CA CYS A 383 0.86 15.60 27.42
C CYS A 383 0.77 14.98 28.81
N ASN A 384 1.20 13.72 28.97
CA ASN A 384 1.30 13.02 30.25
C ASN A 384 0.02 13.16 31.11
N LEU A 385 -1.14 13.22 30.44
CA LEU A 385 -2.44 13.39 31.08
C LEU A 385 -2.79 12.07 31.75
N LYS A 386 -2.62 12.00 33.07
CA LYS A 386 -3.15 10.91 33.88
C LYS A 386 -4.67 11.08 34.01
N ASP A 387 -5.38 9.97 33.90
CA ASP A 387 -6.84 9.90 34.08
C ASP A 387 -7.30 10.43 35.45
#